data_AF-A0A7M4ASQ0-F1
#
_entry.id   AF-A0A7M4ASQ0-F1
#
_cell.length_a   1.000
_cell.length_b   1.000
_cell.length_c   1.000
_cell.angle_alpha   90.00
_cell.angle_beta   90.00
_cell.angle_gamma   90.00
#
_symmetry.space_group_name_H-M   'P 1'
#
loop_
_entity.id
_entity.type
_entity.pdbx_description
1 polymer ?
#
loop_
_entity_poly.entity_id
_entity_poly.type
_entity_poly.pdbx_seq_one_letter_code
_entity_poly.pdbx_strand_id
1 'polypeptide(L)'
;MVELVPSLLRQELNRLAEEGTRIDGREQWEARDVSLETDCLYNAEGSAKVVMGGTIVYAGVKFELRTPWPDRPTQGSLMCGAELRPVAGRKYEPGPPSPESIELGRVVDRGIRESGCIDMESLCIVPGEKVWGVMIDIH
;
A
#
# COMPACT_ATOMS: atom_id res chain seq x y z
N MET A 1 1.17 -2.91 21.25
CA MET A 1 0.48 -2.39 22.45
C MET A 1 -1.02 -2.43 22.16
N VAL A 2 -1.83 -3.12 22.97
CA VAL A 2 -3.29 -3.12 22.77
C VAL A 2 -3.79 -1.70 23.05
N GLU A 3 -4.42 -1.07 22.07
CA GLU A 3 -5.01 0.25 22.25
C GLU A 3 -6.21 0.10 23.18
N LEU A 4 -6.10 0.64 24.39
CA LEU A 4 -7.16 0.58 25.40
C LEU A 4 -8.29 1.51 24.97
N VAL A 5 -9.37 0.93 24.46
CA VAL A 5 -10.60 1.66 24.11
C VAL A 5 -11.50 1.73 25.36
N PRO A 6 -11.84 2.93 25.86
CA PRO A 6 -12.76 3.08 26.99
C PRO A 6 -14.13 2.44 26.71
N SER A 7 -14.73 1.81 27.72
CA SER A 7 -16.04 1.16 27.60
C SER A 7 -17.14 2.12 27.15
N LEU A 8 -17.13 3.34 27.67
CA LEU A 8 -18.05 4.42 27.28
C LEU A 8 -17.94 4.76 25.79
N LEU A 9 -16.71 4.88 25.27
CA LEU A 9 -16.48 5.15 23.85
C LEU A 9 -17.01 4.01 22.98
N ARG A 10 -16.79 2.75 23.40
CA ARG A 10 -17.33 1.59 22.67
C ARG A 10 -18.85 1.56 22.66
N GLN A 11 -19.51 1.89 23.77
CA GLN A 11 -20.98 1.97 23.84
C GLN A 11 -21.53 3.04 22.91
N GLU A 12 -20.89 4.21 22.87
CA GLU A 12 -21.32 5.30 21.98
C GLU A 12 -21.11 4.96 20.50
N LEU A 13 -19.98 4.34 20.14
CA LEU A 13 -19.75 3.89 18.77
C LEU A 13 -20.78 2.87 18.30
N ASN A 14 -21.24 1.97 19.18
CA ASN A 14 -22.31 1.03 18.86
C ASN A 14 -23.64 1.73 18.63
N ARG A 15 -24.00 2.71 19.48
CA ARG A 15 -25.23 3.50 19.33
C ARG A 15 -25.26 4.25 18.00
N LEU A 16 -24.16 4.92 17.64
CA LEU A 16 -24.03 5.64 16.37
C LEU A 16 -24.16 4.69 15.17
N ALA A 17 -23.57 3.50 15.25
CA ALA A 17 -23.67 2.49 14.19
C ALA A 17 -25.10 1.98 13.98
N GLU A 18 -25.90 1.84 15.05
CA GLU A 18 -27.34 1.51 14.94
C GLU A 18 -28.14 2.61 14.24
N GLU A 19 -27.71 3.86 14.38
CA GLU A 19 -28.30 5.03 13.73
C GLU A 19 -27.74 5.29 12.31
N GLY A 20 -26.82 4.45 11.82
CA GLY A 20 -26.18 4.60 10.51
C GLY A 20 -25.19 5.77 10.41
N THR A 21 -24.78 6.32 11.56
CA THR A 21 -23.87 7.46 11.67
C THR A 21 -22.56 7.07 12.32
N ARG A 22 -21.57 7.96 12.27
CA ARG A 22 -20.22 7.72 12.79
C ARG A 22 -19.79 8.88 13.67
N ILE A 23 -18.76 8.64 14.48
CA ILE A 23 -18.25 9.62 15.46
C ILE A 23 -17.76 10.93 14.84
N ASP A 24 -17.36 10.90 13.57
CA ASP A 24 -16.92 12.05 12.79
C ASP A 24 -18.05 12.65 11.92
N GLY A 25 -19.31 12.28 12.17
CA GLY A 25 -20.50 12.81 11.51
C GLY A 25 -20.81 12.19 10.14
N ARG A 26 -19.96 11.30 9.64
CA ARG A 26 -20.15 10.64 8.34
C ARG A 26 -21.22 9.57 8.37
N GLU A 27 -21.82 9.31 7.21
CA GLU A 27 -22.71 8.16 7.03
C GLU A 27 -21.92 6.85 7.05
N GLN A 28 -22.64 5.74 7.28
CA GLN A 28 -22.08 4.39 7.34
C GLN A 28 -21.15 4.05 6.14
N TRP A 29 -21.55 4.43 4.93
CA TRP A 29 -20.85 4.09 3.68
C TRP A 29 -20.00 5.23 3.11
N GLU A 30 -19.98 6.37 3.79
CA GLU A 30 -19.23 7.53 3.33
C GLU A 30 -17.73 7.34 3.58
N ALA A 31 -16.93 7.55 2.54
CA ALA A 31 -15.47 7.50 2.64
C ALA A 31 -14.93 8.67 3.48
N ARG A 32 -13.67 8.58 3.94
CA ARG A 32 -13.00 9.79 4.45
C ARG A 32 -12.60 10.64 3.26
N ASP A 33 -12.41 11.94 3.46
CA ASP A 33 -11.82 12.79 2.42
C ASP A 33 -10.47 12.22 1.98
N VAL A 34 -10.31 12.06 0.66
CA VAL A 34 -9.09 11.56 0.02
C VAL A 34 -8.47 12.66 -0.82
N SER A 35 -7.18 12.92 -0.62
CA SER A 35 -6.36 13.70 -1.54
C SER A 35 -5.23 12.84 -2.10
N LEU A 36 -4.90 13.09 -3.36
CA LEU A 36 -3.83 12.42 -4.10
C LEU A 36 -2.89 13.48 -4.68
N GLU A 37 -1.62 13.33 -4.39
CA GLU A 37 -0.54 14.13 -4.96
C GLU A 37 0.44 13.18 -5.66
N THR A 38 0.59 13.30 -6.97
CA THR A 38 1.52 12.50 -7.77
C THR A 38 2.82 13.25 -8.02
N ASP A 39 3.90 12.52 -8.26
CA ASP A 39 5.24 13.08 -8.51
C ASP A 39 5.79 13.90 -7.34
N CYS A 40 5.52 13.43 -6.12
CA CYS A 40 5.92 14.10 -4.88
C CYS A 40 7.33 13.69 -4.39
N LEU A 41 7.90 12.61 -4.93
CA LEU A 41 9.23 12.11 -4.61
C LEU A 41 10.15 12.25 -5.82
N TYR A 42 11.03 13.26 -5.79
CA TYR A 42 11.92 13.61 -6.91
C TYR A 42 12.87 12.48 -7.36
N ASN A 43 13.18 11.54 -6.46
CA ASN A 43 14.13 10.48 -6.71
C ASN A 43 13.47 9.20 -7.22
N ALA A 44 12.13 9.10 -7.23
CA ALA A 44 11.40 7.95 -7.73
C ALA A 44 11.01 8.14 -9.21
N GLU A 45 10.96 7.06 -9.99
CA GLU A 45 10.50 7.11 -11.39
C GLU A 45 8.98 7.34 -11.47
N GLY A 46 8.26 6.97 -10.41
CA GLY A 46 6.88 7.35 -10.18
C GLY A 46 6.60 7.42 -8.69
N SER A 47 5.76 8.36 -8.25
CA SER A 47 5.41 8.47 -6.84
C SER A 47 4.01 9.02 -6.63
N ALA A 48 3.44 8.67 -5.48
CA ALA A 48 2.16 9.18 -5.04
C ALA A 48 2.15 9.33 -3.52
N LYS A 49 1.55 10.42 -3.05
CA LYS A 49 1.16 10.64 -1.66
C LYS A 49 -0.36 10.64 -1.59
N VAL A 50 -0.91 9.77 -0.76
CA VAL A 50 -2.35 9.67 -0.51
C VAL A 50 -2.62 10.07 0.93
N VAL A 51 -3.53 11.01 1.12
CA VAL A 51 -4.05 11.38 2.44
C VAL A 51 -5.52 10.99 2.49
N MET A 52 -5.89 10.10 3.41
CA MET A 52 -7.27 9.68 3.66
C MET A 52 -7.66 10.01 5.11
N GLY A 53 -8.27 11.17 5.32
CA GLY A 53 -8.44 11.77 6.65
C GLY A 53 -7.09 11.92 7.37
N GLY A 54 -6.93 11.27 8.52
CA GLY A 54 -5.66 11.26 9.27
C GLY A 54 -4.61 10.23 8.81
N THR A 55 -4.93 9.39 7.82
CA THR A 55 -3.99 8.37 7.31
C THR A 55 -3.20 8.96 6.14
N ILE A 56 -1.87 8.91 6.20
CA ILE A 56 -0.98 9.39 5.14
C ILE A 56 -0.11 8.21 4.68
N VAL A 57 -0.04 7.99 3.38
CA VAL A 57 0.79 6.95 2.76
C VAL A 57 1.56 7.54 1.60
N TYR A 58 2.83 7.18 1.48
CA TYR A 58 3.66 7.45 0.32
C TYR A 58 3.94 6.13 -0.41
N ALA A 59 3.86 6.17 -1.74
CA ALA A 59 4.28 5.07 -2.59
C ALA A 59 5.33 5.59 -3.58
N GLY A 60 6.43 4.87 -3.71
CA GLY A 60 7.46 5.10 -4.70
C GLY A 60 7.59 3.90 -5.63
N VAL A 61 7.86 4.16 -6.91
CA VAL A 61 8.13 3.15 -7.92
C VAL A 61 9.56 3.31 -8.42
N LYS A 62 10.28 2.19 -8.47
CA LYS A 62 11.62 2.06 -9.00
C LYS A 62 11.66 1.00 -10.09
N PHE A 63 12.41 1.27 -11.16
CA PHE A 63 12.66 0.31 -12.22
C PHE A 63 14.11 -0.16 -12.17
N GLU A 64 14.30 -1.46 -12.36
CA GLU A 64 15.63 -2.05 -12.52
C GLU A 64 15.64 -3.07 -13.65
N LEU A 65 16.80 -3.28 -14.26
CA LEU A 65 16.99 -4.36 -15.24
C LEU A 65 17.28 -5.66 -14.49
N ARG A 66 16.50 -6.71 -14.77
CA ARG A 66 16.69 -8.04 -14.20
C ARG A 66 16.72 -9.12 -15.26
N THR A 67 17.36 -10.23 -14.92
CA THR A 67 17.17 -11.49 -15.64
C THR A 67 15.78 -12.05 -15.30
N PRO A 68 14.97 -12.41 -16.30
CA PRO A 68 13.66 -13.00 -16.04
C PRO A 68 13.78 -14.36 -15.36
N TRP A 69 12.69 -14.82 -14.76
CA TRP A 69 12.63 -16.16 -14.20
C TRP A 69 12.63 -17.22 -15.31
N PRO A 70 13.28 -18.39 -15.12
CA PRO A 70 13.34 -19.42 -16.15
C PRO A 70 11.98 -19.96 -16.61
N ASP A 71 10.98 -19.96 -15.73
CA ASP A 71 9.61 -20.37 -16.03
C ASP A 71 8.83 -19.31 -16.84
N ARG A 72 9.29 -18.04 -16.83
CA ARG A 72 8.61 -16.90 -17.45
C ARG A 72 9.63 -15.97 -18.15
N PRO A 73 10.28 -16.43 -19.23
CA PRO A 73 11.38 -15.70 -19.86
C PRO A 73 10.96 -14.39 -20.55
N THR A 74 9.67 -14.22 -20.83
CA THR A 74 9.12 -13.04 -21.52
C THR A 74 8.34 -12.11 -20.60
N GLN A 75 8.37 -12.32 -19.28
CA GLN A 75 7.64 -11.49 -18.34
C GLN A 75 8.60 -10.69 -17.47
N GLY A 76 8.25 -9.42 -17.26
CA GLY A 76 8.82 -8.60 -16.21
C GLY A 76 8.53 -9.14 -14.83
N SER A 77 9.03 -8.43 -13.84
CA SER A 77 8.86 -8.80 -12.44
C SER A 77 8.27 -7.63 -11.67
N LEU A 78 7.40 -7.94 -10.71
CA LEU A 78 6.79 -6.98 -9.82
C LEU A 78 7.11 -7.41 -8.39
N MET A 79 7.56 -6.46 -7.57
CA MET A 79 7.74 -6.63 -6.14
C MET A 79 7.09 -5.46 -5.43
N CYS A 80 6.18 -5.73 -4.51
CA CYS A 80 5.60 -4.72 -3.62
C CYS A 80 6.07 -4.95 -2.18
N GLY A 81 6.70 -3.94 -1.60
CA GLY A 81 7.02 -3.85 -0.18
C GLY A 81 6.14 -2.83 0.53
N ALA A 82 5.91 -3.04 1.81
CA ALA A 82 5.32 -2.03 2.68
C ALA A 82 6.09 -1.97 4.00
N GLU A 83 6.28 -0.77 4.54
CA GLU A 83 6.99 -0.55 5.79
C GLU A 83 6.23 0.42 6.69
N LEU A 84 5.73 -0.08 7.82
CA LEU A 84 5.08 0.75 8.83
C LEU A 84 6.13 1.31 9.80
N ARG A 85 6.54 2.56 9.56
CA ARG A 85 7.61 3.21 10.34
C ARG A 85 7.10 3.82 11.66
N PRO A 86 7.98 4.04 12.66
CA PRO A 86 7.62 4.70 13.92
C PRO A 86 6.97 6.08 13.77
N VAL A 87 7.24 6.78 12.67
CA VAL A 87 6.59 8.07 12.34
C VAL A 87 5.08 7.94 12.12
N ALA A 88 4.60 6.77 11.69
CA ALA A 88 3.18 6.51 11.44
C ALA A 88 2.38 6.33 12.75
N GLY A 89 3.04 6.10 13.89
CA GLY A 89 2.37 6.00 15.17
C GLY A 89 3.18 5.27 16.23
N ARG A 90 2.84 5.53 17.50
CA ARG A 90 3.54 5.02 18.70
C ARG A 90 3.59 3.49 18.84
N LYS A 91 2.77 2.76 18.07
CA LYS A 91 2.71 1.30 18.11
C LYS A 91 3.75 0.63 17.21
N TYR A 92 4.40 1.39 16.33
CA TYR A 92 5.38 0.88 15.38
C TYR A 92 6.78 1.08 15.92
N GLU A 93 7.57 0.02 15.92
CA GLU A 93 8.97 0.00 16.33
C GLU A 93 9.86 -0.21 15.09
N PRO A 94 11.09 0.31 15.09
CA PRO A 94 12.01 0.08 13.99
C PRO A 94 12.44 -1.40 13.95
N GLY A 95 12.68 -1.92 12.74
CA GLY A 95 13.15 -3.28 12.56
C GLY A 95 12.74 -3.84 11.20
N PRO A 96 12.92 -5.15 10.98
CA PRO A 96 12.37 -5.83 9.82
C PRO A 96 10.85 -5.65 9.71
N PRO A 97 10.26 -5.79 8.51
CA PRO A 97 8.83 -5.68 8.31
C PRO A 97 8.04 -6.56 9.30
N SER A 98 7.09 -5.93 10.00
CA SER A 98 6.17 -6.64 10.89
C SER A 98 5.21 -7.54 10.10
N PRO A 99 4.51 -8.50 10.75
CA PRO A 99 3.49 -9.30 10.08
C PRO A 99 2.44 -8.46 9.34
N GLU A 100 2.02 -7.32 9.91
CA GLU A 100 1.07 -6.40 9.29
C GLU A 100 1.65 -5.69 8.06
N SER A 101 2.94 -5.35 8.10
CA SER A 101 3.65 -4.75 6.97
C SER A 101 3.79 -5.75 5.81
N ILE A 102 4.14 -7.01 6.14
CA ILE A 102 4.23 -8.10 5.17
C ILE A 102 2.86 -8.39 4.55
N GLU A 103 1.81 -8.44 5.36
CA GLU A 103 0.44 -8.64 4.89
C GLU A 103 0.02 -7.52 3.94
N LEU A 104 0.23 -6.27 4.32
CA LEU A 104 -0.11 -5.10 3.50
C LEU A 104 0.57 -5.17 2.13
N GLY A 105 1.89 -5.40 2.10
CA GLY A 105 2.63 -5.54 0.83
C GLY A 105 2.10 -6.69 -0.04
N ARG A 106 1.80 -7.85 0.56
CA ARG A 106 1.30 -9.03 -0.17
C ARG A 106 -0.13 -8.89 -0.68
N VAL A 107 -1.00 -8.19 0.05
CA VAL A 107 -2.37 -7.92 -0.39
C VAL A 107 -2.34 -6.95 -1.56
N VAL A 108 -1.52 -5.90 -1.49
CA VAL A 108 -1.36 -4.94 -2.59
C VAL A 108 -0.70 -5.58 -3.82
N ASP A 109 0.37 -6.38 -3.65
CA ASP A 109 1.03 -7.11 -4.75
C ASP A 109 0.01 -7.97 -5.52
N ARG A 110 -0.79 -8.76 -4.80
CA ARG A 110 -1.85 -9.59 -5.41
C ARG A 110 -2.92 -8.74 -6.07
N GLY A 111 -3.35 -7.64 -5.45
CA GLY A 111 -4.32 -6.73 -6.04
C GLY A 111 -3.87 -6.20 -7.39
N ILE A 112 -2.61 -5.77 -7.50
CA ILE A 112 -2.03 -5.29 -8.76
C ILE A 112 -1.87 -6.44 -9.75
N ARG A 113 -1.21 -7.52 -9.34
CA ARG A 113 -0.86 -8.66 -10.20
C ARG A 113 -2.08 -9.38 -10.77
N GLU A 114 -3.04 -9.73 -9.92
CA GLU A 114 -4.21 -10.52 -10.31
C GLU A 114 -5.25 -9.68 -11.05
N SER A 115 -5.21 -8.35 -10.92
CA SER A 115 -6.07 -7.46 -11.71
C SER A 115 -5.66 -7.37 -13.18
N GLY A 116 -4.42 -7.73 -13.51
CA GLY A 116 -3.86 -7.56 -14.86
C GLY A 116 -3.69 -6.10 -15.28
N CYS A 117 -3.69 -5.15 -14.33
CA CYS A 117 -3.56 -3.72 -14.64
C CYS A 117 -2.17 -3.33 -15.17
N ILE A 118 -1.15 -4.14 -14.88
CA ILE A 118 0.19 -4.04 -15.46
C ILE A 118 0.42 -5.25 -16.37
N ASP A 119 0.62 -4.99 -17.66
CA ASP A 119 1.01 -6.02 -18.62
C ASP A 119 2.48 -6.42 -18.41
N MET A 120 2.70 -7.60 -17.84
CA MET A 120 4.03 -8.12 -17.54
C MET A 120 4.82 -8.47 -18.80
N GLU A 121 4.18 -8.75 -19.93
CA GLU A 121 4.88 -9.08 -21.18
C GLU A 121 5.45 -7.81 -21.84
N SER A 122 4.75 -6.68 -21.71
CA SER A 122 5.24 -5.37 -22.16
C SER A 122 6.55 -4.93 -21.48
N LEU A 123 6.87 -5.52 -20.33
CA LEU A 123 8.08 -5.26 -19.55
C LEU A 123 9.30 -6.05 -20.04
N CYS A 124 9.15 -6.92 -21.06
CA CYS A 124 10.27 -7.66 -21.63
C CYS A 124 11.08 -6.81 -22.61
N ILE A 125 12.40 -6.82 -22.47
CA ILE A 125 13.32 -6.12 -23.38
C ILE A 125 13.98 -7.13 -24.31
N VAL A 126 14.61 -8.15 -23.74
CA VAL A 126 15.22 -9.28 -24.45
C VAL A 126 14.74 -10.58 -23.80
N PRO A 127 13.92 -11.38 -24.50
CA PRO A 127 13.40 -12.64 -23.98
C PRO A 127 14.50 -13.53 -23.39
N GLY A 128 14.32 -13.96 -22.14
CA GLY A 128 15.25 -14.83 -21.42
C GLY A 128 16.53 -14.17 -20.90
N GLU A 129 16.79 -12.91 -21.22
CA GLU A 129 18.03 -12.21 -20.82
C GLU A 129 17.76 -10.97 -19.95
N LYS A 130 16.88 -10.08 -20.42
CA LYS A 130 16.63 -8.77 -19.77
C LYS A 130 15.16 -8.40 -19.79
N VAL A 131 14.62 -8.14 -18.61
CA VAL A 131 13.27 -7.62 -18.40
C VAL A 131 13.29 -6.49 -17.37
N TRP A 132 12.26 -5.66 -17.37
CA TRP A 132 12.06 -4.68 -16.31
C TRP A 132 11.56 -5.35 -15.03
N GLY A 133 12.20 -5.01 -13.92
CA GLY A 133 11.73 -5.22 -12.57
C GLY A 133 11.11 -3.94 -12.03
N VAL A 134 9.84 -4.02 -11.65
CA VAL A 134 9.08 -2.95 -11.00
C VAL A 134 9.12 -3.19 -9.49
N MET A 135 9.65 -2.23 -8.76
CA MET A 135 9.69 -2.22 -7.31
C MET A 135 8.75 -1.13 -6.81
N ILE A 136 7.78 -1.52 -6.00
CA ILE A 136 6.82 -0.61 -5.38
C ILE A 136 7.09 -0.63 -3.88
N ASP A 137 7.50 0.50 -3.32
CA ASP A 137 7.75 0.67 -1.90
C ASP A 137 6.67 1.57 -1.30
N ILE A 138 5.92 1.03 -0.33
CA ILE A 138 4.84 1.71 0.39
C ILE A 138 5.33 2.09 1.80
N HIS A 139 5.19 3.36 2.17
CA HIS A 139 5.64 3.94 3.44
C HIS A 139 4.54 4.74 4.13
#